data_AF-A0A7J0AEF1-F1
#
_entry.id   AF-A0A7J0AEF1-F1
#
_cell.length_a   1.000
_cell.length_b   1.000
_cell.length_c   1.000
_cell.angle_alpha   90.00
_cell.angle_beta   90.00
_cell.angle_gamma   90.00
#
_symmetry.space_group_name_H-M   'P 1'
#
loop_
_entity.id
_entity.type
_entity.pdbx_description
1 polymer ?
#
loop_
_entity_poly.entity_id
_entity_poly.type
_entity_poly.pdbx_seq_one_letter_code
_entity_poly.pdbx_strand_id
1 'polypeptide(L)'
;MNESSITIRWEKNADGGIDISVNGAEDGQTLFREAFLSVDRLPMVHDITERETSGDSAGNSATVALLSSLIGIIRKSNKMSGCIVTEQERNMKFPLTDLITIRRFAQIVGIEIDERKFRNVREFREYFGKLIRETVGKEDW
;
A
#
# COMPACT_ATOMS: atom_id res chain seq x y z
N MET A 1 -5.92 14.07 6.84
CA MET A 1 -6.51 12.81 7.32
C MET A 1 -5.72 11.74 6.60
N ASN A 2 -4.93 10.95 7.31
CA ASN A 2 -4.11 9.93 6.66
C ASN A 2 -4.97 8.73 6.34
N GLU A 3 -4.87 8.21 5.12
CA GLU A 3 -5.60 7.04 4.69
C GLU A 3 -4.79 5.78 5.03
N SER A 4 -5.29 4.99 5.98
CA SER A 4 -4.70 3.69 6.32
C SER A 4 -5.49 2.56 5.69
N SER A 5 -4.79 1.59 5.10
CA SER A 5 -5.40 0.43 4.48
C SER A 5 -4.64 -0.86 4.81
N ILE A 6 -5.38 -1.96 4.86
CA ILE A 6 -4.84 -3.31 4.83
C ILE A 6 -5.46 -4.01 3.62
N THR A 7 -4.63 -4.55 2.75
CA THR A 7 -5.05 -5.31 1.58
C THR A 7 -4.62 -6.76 1.73
N ILE A 8 -5.59 -7.66 1.66
CA ILE A 8 -5.38 -9.11 1.63
C ILE A 8 -5.77 -9.61 0.24
N ARG A 9 -4.89 -10.32 -0.44
CA ARG A 9 -5.15 -10.96 -1.74
C ARG A 9 -4.74 -12.41 -1.68
N TRP A 10 -5.41 -13.24 -2.45
CA TRP A 10 -5.02 -14.64 -2.59
C TRP A 10 -5.29 -15.14 -3.99
N GLU A 11 -4.47 -16.09 -4.44
CA GLU A 11 -4.58 -16.70 -5.77
C GLU A 11 -4.13 -18.15 -5.74
N LYS A 12 -4.82 -19.00 -6.50
CA LYS A 12 -4.42 -20.39 -6.65
C LYS A 12 -3.18 -20.44 -7.55
N ASN A 13 -2.11 -21.07 -7.07
CA ASN A 13 -0.87 -21.19 -7.82
C ASN A 13 -0.88 -22.46 -8.71
N ALA A 14 0.14 -22.58 -9.57
CA ALA A 14 0.27 -23.67 -10.53
C ALA A 14 0.34 -25.05 -9.86
N ASP A 15 0.89 -25.11 -8.65
CA ASP A 15 1.05 -26.33 -7.86
C ASP A 15 -0.22 -26.74 -7.10
N GLY A 16 -1.31 -25.97 -7.28
CA GLY A 16 -2.61 -26.23 -6.67
C GLY A 16 -2.76 -25.72 -5.24
N GLY A 17 -1.70 -25.14 -4.67
CA GLY A 17 -1.74 -24.39 -3.43
C GLY A 17 -2.32 -23.00 -3.63
N ILE A 18 -2.38 -22.23 -2.54
CA ILE A 18 -2.88 -20.87 -2.55
C ILE A 18 -1.85 -19.93 -1.96
N ASP A 19 -1.43 -18.97 -2.77
CA ASP A 19 -0.58 -17.87 -2.35
C ASP A 19 -1.45 -16.78 -1.76
N ILE A 20 -1.14 -16.37 -0.52
CA ILE A 20 -1.84 -15.31 0.21
C ILE A 20 -0.85 -14.18 0.44
N SER A 21 -1.22 -12.96 0.07
CA SER A 21 -0.42 -11.75 0.31
C SER A 21 -1.19 -10.76 1.18
N VAL A 22 -0.51 -10.23 2.20
CA VAL A 22 -1.05 -9.22 3.11
C VAL A 22 -0.14 -8.01 3.06
N ASN A 23 -0.70 -6.82 2.88
CA ASN A 23 0.05 -5.58 2.97
C ASN A 23 -0.73 -4.52 3.74
N GLY A 24 -0.03 -3.77 4.57
CA GLY A 24 -0.54 -2.56 5.20
C GLY A 24 0.09 -1.33 4.57
N ALA A 25 -0.70 -0.30 4.34
CA ALA A 25 -0.24 0.96 3.77
C ALA A 25 -0.88 2.15 4.49
N GLU A 26 -0.15 3.26 4.52
CA GLU A 26 -0.62 4.57 4.98
C GLU A 26 -0.29 5.59 3.89
N ASP A 27 -1.28 6.39 3.46
CA ASP A 27 -1.17 7.38 2.38
C ASP A 27 -0.54 6.81 1.10
N GLY A 28 -0.97 5.60 0.72
CA GLY A 28 -0.46 4.86 -0.43
C GLY A 28 0.95 4.27 -0.25
N GLN A 29 1.61 4.48 0.89
CA GLN A 29 2.93 3.93 1.18
C GLN A 29 2.82 2.61 1.93
N THR A 30 3.32 1.52 1.33
CA THR A 30 3.38 0.22 2.01
C THR A 30 4.30 0.27 3.23
N LEU A 31 3.76 -0.07 4.39
CA LEU A 31 4.45 -0.15 5.68
C LEU A 31 4.93 -1.57 6.00
N PHE A 32 4.18 -2.58 5.57
CA PHE A 32 4.59 -3.97 5.70
C PHE A 32 4.01 -4.83 4.58
N ARG A 33 4.67 -5.95 4.31
CA ARG A 33 4.19 -6.98 3.41
C ARG A 33 4.55 -8.36 3.96
N GLU A 34 3.59 -9.27 3.91
CA GLU A 34 3.77 -10.67 4.23
C GLU A 34 3.18 -11.56 3.13
N ALA A 35 3.78 -12.73 2.94
CA ALA A 35 3.29 -13.74 2.01
C ALA A 35 3.24 -15.11 2.70
N PHE A 36 2.17 -15.86 2.43
CA PHE A 36 1.90 -17.17 2.99
C PHE A 36 1.49 -18.12 1.88
N LEU A 37 1.85 -19.39 2.04
CA LEU A 37 1.42 -20.49 1.18
C LEU A 37 0.51 -21.41 1.98
N SER A 38 -0.70 -21.63 1.47
CA SER A 38 -1.68 -22.54 2.06
C SER A 38 -2.05 -23.67 1.10
N VAL A 39 -2.44 -24.81 1.65
CA VAL A 39 -3.12 -25.89 0.90
C VAL A 39 -4.59 -26.02 1.30
N ASP A 40 -5.03 -25.25 2.30
CA ASP A 40 -6.42 -25.22 2.75
C ASP A 40 -7.28 -24.46 1.72
N ARG A 41 -8.54 -24.88 1.59
CA ARG A 41 -9.51 -24.16 0.77
C ARG A 41 -9.84 -22.81 1.40
N LEU A 42 -9.57 -21.72 0.70
CA LEU A 42 -9.98 -20.39 1.14
C LEU A 42 -11.50 -20.19 1.02
N PRO A 43 -12.09 -19.38 1.93
CA PRO A 43 -13.49 -18.98 1.81
C PRO A 43 -13.66 -18.20 0.51
N MET A 44 -14.60 -18.61 -0.35
CA MET A 44 -14.94 -17.78 -1.50
C MET A 44 -15.80 -16.61 -0.99
N VAL A 45 -15.56 -15.40 -1.51
CA VAL A 45 -16.30 -14.21 -1.06
C VAL A 45 -17.82 -14.35 -1.28
N HIS A 46 -18.22 -15.12 -2.29
CA HIS A 46 -19.62 -15.44 -2.58
C HIS A 46 -20.22 -16.55 -1.69
N ASP A 47 -19.40 -17.22 -0.85
CA ASP A 47 -19.89 -18.23 0.10
C ASP A 47 -20.44 -17.59 1.39
N ILE A 48 -20.32 -16.26 1.55
CA ILE A 48 -20.93 -15.53 2.67
C ILE A 48 -22.42 -15.37 2.38
N THR A 49 -23.25 -15.87 3.28
CA THR A 49 -24.71 -15.84 3.14
C THR A 49 -25.35 -14.83 4.10
N GLU A 50 -26.65 -14.57 3.91
CA GLU A 50 -27.41 -13.70 4.82
C GLU A 50 -27.39 -14.19 6.27
N ARG A 51 -27.15 -15.48 6.50
CA ARG A 51 -27.04 -16.05 7.84
C ARG A 51 -25.91 -15.40 8.62
N GLU A 52 -24.72 -15.29 8.01
CA GLU A 52 -23.54 -14.67 8.63
C GLU A 52 -23.71 -13.15 8.82
N THR A 53 -24.65 -12.52 8.11
CA THR A 53 -24.89 -11.07 8.15
C THR A 53 -26.18 -10.67 8.87
N SER A 54 -26.87 -11.64 9.48
CA SER A 54 -28.18 -11.40 10.08
C SER A 54 -28.06 -10.77 11.48
N GLY A 55 -28.80 -9.66 11.70
CA GLY A 55 -28.86 -8.93 12.96
C GLY A 55 -27.92 -7.72 13.05
N ASP A 56 -28.22 -6.80 13.97
CA ASP A 56 -27.59 -5.47 14.03
C ASP A 56 -26.20 -5.46 14.71
N SER A 57 -25.71 -6.61 15.17
CA SER A 57 -24.40 -6.72 15.79
C SER A 57 -23.29 -6.65 14.75
N ALA A 58 -22.27 -5.83 14.99
CA ALA A 58 -21.08 -5.78 14.15
C ALA A 58 -20.37 -7.15 14.02
N GLY A 59 -20.56 -8.05 14.98
CA GLY A 59 -20.06 -9.43 14.92
C GLY A 59 -20.75 -10.28 13.86
N ASN A 60 -21.98 -9.95 13.48
CA ASN A 60 -22.75 -10.59 12.41
C ASN A 60 -22.56 -9.82 11.11
N SER A 61 -21.30 -9.65 10.72
CA SER A 61 -20.92 -8.97 9.49
C SER A 61 -20.17 -9.95 8.58
N ALA A 62 -20.44 -9.86 7.28
CA ALA A 62 -19.69 -10.55 6.24
C ALA A 62 -18.18 -10.37 6.42
N THR A 63 -17.76 -9.15 6.79
CA THR A 63 -16.37 -8.81 7.03
C THR A 63 -15.77 -9.61 8.19
N VAL A 64 -16.48 -9.70 9.32
CA VAL A 64 -16.01 -10.45 10.50
C VAL A 64 -15.91 -11.94 10.19
N ALA A 65 -16.92 -12.51 9.53
CA ALA A 65 -16.90 -13.90 9.11
C ALA A 65 -15.72 -14.22 8.17
N LEU A 66 -15.53 -13.39 7.14
CA LEU A 66 -14.45 -13.57 6.16
C LEU A 66 -13.07 -13.43 6.81
N LEU A 67 -12.83 -12.35 7.56
CA LEU A 67 -11.54 -12.11 8.20
C LEU A 67 -11.22 -13.18 9.25
N SER A 68 -12.21 -13.65 10.01
CA SER A 68 -11.99 -14.71 11.00
C SER A 68 -11.56 -16.02 10.34
N SER A 69 -12.21 -16.40 9.23
CA SER A 69 -11.83 -17.57 8.45
C SER A 69 -10.43 -17.43 7.85
N LEU A 70 -10.13 -16.27 7.23
CA LEU A 70 -8.81 -15.96 6.67
C LEU A 70 -7.71 -16.02 7.72
N ILE A 71 -7.92 -15.43 8.91
CA ILE A 71 -6.98 -15.51 10.04
C ILE A 71 -6.74 -16.97 10.43
N GLY A 72 -7.81 -17.78 10.49
CA GLY A 72 -7.71 -19.21 10.79
C GLY A 72 -6.81 -19.96 9.79
N ILE A 73 -6.92 -19.64 8.51
CA ILE A 73 -6.12 -20.26 7.43
C ILE A 73 -4.67 -19.75 7.45
N ILE A 74 -4.46 -18.44 7.59
CA ILE A 74 -3.12 -17.84 7.66
C ILE A 74 -2.33 -18.43 8.82
N ARG A 75 -2.95 -18.64 9.99
CA ARG A 75 -2.31 -19.24 11.16
C ARG A 75 -1.80 -20.67 10.94
N LYS A 76 -2.37 -21.40 9.98
CA LYS A 76 -1.96 -22.77 9.60
C LYS A 76 -1.02 -22.80 8.40
N SER A 77 -0.87 -21.68 7.70
CA SER A 77 -0.14 -21.58 6.45
C SER A 77 1.37 -21.47 6.68
N ASN A 78 2.16 -21.84 5.67
CA ASN A 78 3.60 -21.63 5.70
C ASN A 78 3.89 -20.17 5.38
N LYS A 79 4.61 -19.47 6.26
CA LYS A 79 5.07 -18.10 5.98
C LYS A 79 6.23 -18.15 5.00
N MET A 80 6.03 -17.60 3.81
CA MET A 80 7.03 -17.59 2.73
C MET A 80 7.93 -16.36 2.82
N SER A 81 7.36 -15.21 3.20
CA SER A 81 8.13 -14.00 3.45
C SER A 81 7.39 -13.05 4.39
N GLY A 82 8.13 -12.14 5.02
CA GLY A 82 7.57 -11.06 5.82
C GLY A 82 8.59 -9.96 6.01
N CYS A 83 8.19 -8.72 5.76
CA CYS A 83 9.04 -7.55 5.85
C CYS A 83 8.24 -6.35 6.36
N ILE A 84 8.81 -5.64 7.35
CA ILE A 84 8.42 -4.27 7.67
C ILE A 84 9.24 -3.36 6.78
N VAL A 85 8.57 -2.57 5.95
CA VAL A 85 9.24 -1.67 5.00
C VAL A 85 9.81 -0.50 5.78
N THR A 86 11.12 -0.47 5.88
CA THR A 86 11.86 0.61 6.54
C THR A 86 11.66 1.92 5.79
N GLU A 87 11.78 3.05 6.50
CA GLU A 87 11.75 4.37 5.87
C GLU A 87 12.84 4.48 4.77
N GLN A 88 14.00 3.85 4.98
CA GLN A 88 15.07 3.79 3.99
C GLN A 88 14.62 3.09 2.69
N GLU A 89 13.96 1.94 2.78
CA GLU A 89 13.44 1.22 1.61
C GLU A 89 12.32 1.99 0.90
N ARG A 90 11.47 2.70 1.66
CA ARG A 90 10.44 3.59 1.08
C ARG A 90 11.08 4.73 0.30
N ASN A 91 12.15 5.32 0.85
CA ASN A 91 12.86 6.42 0.24
C ASN A 91 13.67 5.96 -0.99
N MET A 92 14.24 4.75 -0.99
CA MET A 92 15.01 4.23 -2.14
C MET A 92 14.15 3.96 -3.38
N LYS A 93 12.84 3.73 -3.23
CA LYS A 93 11.91 3.68 -4.35
C LYS A 93 11.47 5.09 -4.75
N PHE A 94 12.39 5.88 -5.29
CA PHE A 94 12.01 6.96 -6.20
C PHE A 94 11.86 6.32 -7.58
N PRO A 95 10.65 5.89 -7.98
CA PRO A 95 10.47 5.21 -9.24
C PRO A 95 10.85 6.20 -10.33
N LEU A 96 11.76 5.83 -11.23
CA LEU A 96 12.11 6.62 -12.41
C LEU A 96 10.86 7.05 -13.22
N THR A 97 9.74 6.35 -13.05
CA THR A 97 8.43 6.71 -13.62
C THR A 97 7.87 8.03 -13.08
N ASP A 98 8.11 8.37 -11.82
CA ASP A 98 7.60 9.60 -11.21
C ASP A 98 8.33 10.83 -11.75
N LEU A 99 9.61 10.70 -12.15
CA LEU A 99 10.39 11.78 -12.78
C LEU A 99 9.75 12.28 -14.08
N ILE A 100 9.19 11.40 -14.90
CA ILE A 100 8.57 11.79 -16.17
C ILE A 100 7.36 12.69 -15.88
N THR A 101 6.53 12.30 -14.91
CA THR A 101 5.36 13.08 -14.49
C THR A 101 5.78 14.40 -13.84
N ILE A 102 6.79 14.39 -12.98
CA ILE A 102 7.35 15.59 -12.33
C ILE A 102 7.89 16.58 -13.37
N ARG A 103 8.64 16.11 -14.38
CA ARG A 103 9.14 16.95 -15.49
C ARG A 103 8.00 17.61 -16.26
N ARG A 104 6.95 16.84 -16.60
CA ARG A 104 5.78 17.38 -17.30
C ARG A 104 5.07 18.43 -16.47
N PHE A 105 4.87 18.18 -15.18
CA PHE A 105 4.30 19.16 -14.26
C PHE A 105 5.15 20.42 -14.20
N ALA A 106 6.47 20.27 -14.06
CA ALA A 106 7.41 21.38 -13.99
C ALA A 106 7.37 22.27 -15.24
N GLN A 107 7.29 21.64 -16.42
CA GLN A 107 7.09 22.33 -17.70
C GLN A 107 5.75 23.09 -17.76
N ILE A 108 4.66 22.48 -17.30
CA ILE A 108 3.32 23.10 -17.30
C ILE A 108 3.30 24.36 -16.43
N VAL A 109 3.92 24.31 -15.26
CA VAL A 109 3.92 25.41 -14.28
C VAL A 109 5.12 26.35 -14.42
N GLY A 110 5.97 26.14 -15.43
CA GLY A 110 7.11 27.01 -15.74
C GLY A 110 8.23 27.02 -14.70
N ILE A 111 8.41 25.93 -13.95
CA ILE A 111 9.49 25.79 -12.96
C ILE A 111 10.61 24.92 -13.48
N GLU A 112 11.86 25.30 -13.19
CA GLU A 112 13.01 24.44 -13.42
C GLU A 112 13.31 23.59 -12.19
N ILE A 113 13.40 22.28 -12.38
CA ILE A 113 13.74 21.32 -11.34
C ILE A 113 15.15 20.79 -11.61
N ASP A 114 16.07 21.03 -10.69
CA ASP A 114 17.42 20.45 -10.73
C ASP A 114 17.40 19.03 -10.13
N GLU A 115 17.26 18.05 -11.02
CA GLU A 115 17.20 16.63 -10.67
C GLU A 115 18.48 16.07 -10.03
N ARG A 116 19.59 16.82 -10.07
CA ARG A 116 20.84 16.41 -9.40
C ARG A 116 20.77 16.59 -7.88
N LYS A 117 19.81 17.38 -7.40
CA LYS A 117 19.67 17.74 -5.97
C LYS A 117 18.90 16.71 -5.14
N PHE A 118 18.36 15.67 -5.76
CA PHE A 118 17.66 14.61 -5.05
C PHE A 118 17.87 13.24 -5.72
N ARG A 119 17.96 12.20 -4.90
CA ARG A 119 18.11 10.80 -5.32
C ARG A 119 17.02 9.90 -4.76
N ASN A 120 16.19 10.42 -3.87
CA ASN A 120 15.09 9.73 -3.22
C ASN A 120 13.89 10.67 -3.02
N VAL A 121 12.74 10.08 -2.68
CA VAL A 121 11.48 10.83 -2.44
C VAL A 121 11.64 11.88 -1.32
N ARG A 122 12.40 11.58 -0.26
CA ARG A 122 12.62 12.51 0.85
C ARG A 122 13.38 13.75 0.40
N GLU A 123 14.50 13.56 -0.28
CA GLU A 123 15.30 14.67 -0.84
C GLU A 123 14.49 15.49 -1.84
N PHE A 124 13.66 14.84 -2.68
CA PHE A 124 12.76 15.55 -3.58
C PHE A 124 11.75 16.43 -2.82
N ARG A 125 11.11 15.91 -1.77
CA ARG A 125 10.17 16.68 -0.93
C ARG A 125 10.85 17.89 -0.27
N GLU A 126 12.06 17.71 0.24
CA GLU A 126 12.84 18.79 0.85
C GLU A 126 13.24 19.85 -0.18
N TYR A 127 13.75 19.42 -1.34
CA TYR A 127 14.13 20.31 -2.44
C TYR A 127 12.93 21.12 -2.94
N PHE A 128 11.83 20.45 -3.26
CA PHE A 128 10.63 21.08 -3.80
C PHE A 128 9.95 21.99 -2.77
N GLY A 129 9.93 21.59 -1.50
CA GLY A 129 9.43 22.44 -0.42
C GLY A 129 10.25 23.72 -0.21
N LYS A 130 11.58 23.69 -0.44
CA LYS A 130 12.41 24.90 -0.48
C LYS A 130 12.09 25.75 -1.70
N LEU A 131 12.00 25.14 -2.88
CA LEU A 131 11.68 25.82 -4.13
C LEU A 131 10.38 26.63 -4.02
N ILE A 132 9.28 26.01 -3.54
CA ILE A 132 8.01 26.71 -3.34
C ILE A 132 8.14 27.89 -2.37
N ARG A 133 8.82 27.72 -1.23
CA ARG A 133 8.98 28.80 -0.26
C ARG A 133 9.76 29.99 -0.84
N GLU A 134 10.76 29.72 -1.67
CA GLU A 134 11.56 30.75 -2.34
C GLU A 134 10.79 31.46 -3.48
N THR A 135 9.86 30.77 -4.12
CA THR A 135 9.01 31.35 -5.19
C THR A 135 7.82 32.13 -4.62
N VAL A 136 7.10 31.58 -3.63
CA VAL A 136 5.90 32.19 -3.04
C VAL A 136 6.27 33.27 -2.01
N GLY A 137 7.37 33.13 -1.28
CA GLY A 137 7.86 34.15 -0.34
C GLY A 137 8.43 35.42 -1.01
N LYS A 138 8.41 35.50 -2.35
CA LYS A 138 8.77 36.69 -3.13
C LYS A 138 7.56 37.42 -3.73
N GLU A 139 6.37 36.85 -3.63
CA GLU A 139 5.11 37.51 -3.97
C GLU A 139 4.53 38.17 -2.70
N ASP A 140 5.25 39.16 -2.17
CA ASP A 140 4.63 40.18 -1.32
C ASP A 140 3.72 41.02 -2.24
N TRP A 141 2.41 40.97 -1.98
CA TRP A 141 1.43 41.91 -2.55
C TRP A 141 1.61 43.30 -1.95
#